data_AF-A0A540VEM4-F1
#
_entry.id   AF-A0A540VEM4-F1
#
_cell.length_a   1.000
_cell.length_b   1.000
_cell.length_c   1.000
_cell.angle_alpha   90.00
_cell.angle_beta   90.00
_cell.angle_gamma   90.00
#
_symmetry.space_group_name_H-M   'P 1'
#
loop_
_entity.id
_entity.type
_entity.pdbx_description
1 polymer ?
#
loop_
_entity_poly.entity_id
_entity_poly.type
_entity_poly.pdbx_seq_one_letter_code
_entity_poly.pdbx_strand_id
1 'polypeptide(L)'
;MHPDQWREDPDAAFSALFTGQVDVATGFVTTELLAAEKAGYQLHVIYPDDYGVHFSTDSLVTTDAYLAANRETVVRFLRATLRGWRFAIENPTEAAQLTVHYNPAADPMYELNTLTASLPFIHTGQDPIGMMTIEEWTGMVDALGTYEFLDQTVPDPTDVFTLEILREIYPEQ
;
A
#
# COMPACT_ATOMS: atom_id res chain seq x y z
N MET A 1 13.13 -15.97 23.44
CA MET A 1 14.12 -14.92 23.11
C MET A 1 13.43 -13.58 23.38
N HIS A 2 14.06 -12.65 24.09
CA HIS A 2 13.42 -11.37 24.44
C HIS A 2 13.59 -10.35 23.29
N PRO A 3 12.60 -9.46 23.04
CA PRO A 3 12.65 -8.46 21.95
C PRO A 3 13.89 -7.56 22.00
N ASP A 4 14.38 -7.27 23.21
CA ASP A 4 15.55 -6.42 23.48
C ASP A 4 16.90 -7.01 22.98
N GLN A 5 16.86 -8.20 22.35
CA GLN A 5 18.03 -8.92 21.86
C GLN A 5 18.18 -8.88 20.34
N TRP A 6 17.27 -8.22 19.62
CA TRP A 6 17.26 -8.20 18.15
C TRP A 6 18.17 -7.11 17.60
N ARG A 7 18.92 -7.44 16.55
CA ARG A 7 19.56 -6.44 15.69
C ARG A 7 18.62 -6.12 14.55
N GLU A 8 18.04 -4.93 14.58
CA GLU A 8 17.17 -4.39 13.54
C GLU A 8 17.92 -3.27 12.80
N ASP A 9 17.72 -3.21 11.48
CA ASP A 9 18.07 -2.07 10.65
C ASP A 9 16.92 -1.88 9.65
N PRO A 10 16.09 -0.83 9.79
CA PRO A 10 14.92 -0.60 8.93
C PRO A 10 15.29 -0.26 7.48
N ASP A 11 16.54 0.14 7.24
CA ASP A 11 17.08 0.40 5.91
C ASP A 11 17.94 -0.76 5.39
N ALA A 12 18.12 -1.83 6.18
CA ALA A 12 18.92 -2.96 5.76
C ALA A 12 18.22 -3.73 4.64
N ALA A 13 18.93 -3.82 3.51
CA ALA A 13 18.60 -4.77 2.47
C ALA A 13 18.51 -6.18 3.06
N PHE A 14 17.59 -6.99 2.52
CA PHE A 14 17.43 -8.41 2.88
C PHE A 14 18.75 -9.22 2.85
N SER A 15 19.78 -8.73 2.16
CA SER A 15 21.14 -9.29 2.22
C SER A 15 21.74 -9.32 3.63
N ALA A 16 21.48 -8.32 4.48
CA ALA A 16 21.92 -8.31 5.88
C ALA A 16 21.18 -9.39 6.69
N LEU A 17 19.90 -9.61 6.40
CA LEU A 17 19.10 -10.69 6.98
C LEU A 17 19.66 -12.06 6.56
N PHE A 18 19.92 -12.25 5.26
CA PHE A 18 20.45 -13.51 4.72
C PHE A 18 21.85 -13.86 5.24
N THR A 19 22.66 -12.85 5.57
CA THR A 19 24.00 -13.04 6.13
C THR A 19 24.02 -13.10 7.67
N GLY A 20 22.87 -12.96 8.33
CA GLY A 20 22.74 -12.98 9.79
C GLY A 20 23.31 -11.75 10.50
N GLN A 21 23.51 -10.65 9.76
CA GLN A 21 23.94 -9.37 10.33
C GLN A 21 22.81 -8.70 11.11
N VAL A 22 21.58 -8.87 10.63
CA VAL A 22 20.34 -8.50 11.33
C VAL A 22 19.48 -9.74 11.53
N ASP A 23 18.63 -9.70 12.56
CA ASP A 23 17.72 -10.80 12.91
C ASP A 23 16.30 -10.54 12.34
N VAL A 24 15.97 -9.29 12.04
CA VAL A 24 14.70 -8.82 11.45
C VAL A 24 15.00 -7.73 10.41
N ALA A 25 14.24 -7.71 9.32
CA ALA A 25 14.25 -6.66 8.31
C ALA A 25 12.82 -6.34 7.87
N THR A 26 12.56 -5.08 7.54
CA THR A 26 11.26 -4.62 7.02
C THR A 26 11.18 -4.80 5.51
N GLY A 27 10.02 -5.19 5.00
CA GLY A 27 9.78 -5.34 3.57
C GLY A 27 8.32 -5.71 3.28
N PHE A 28 7.97 -5.74 2.00
CA PHE A 28 6.63 -6.09 1.54
C PHE A 28 6.55 -7.57 1.19
N VAL A 29 5.45 -8.19 1.60
CA VAL A 29 5.12 -9.56 1.19
C VAL A 29 4.85 -9.69 -0.31
N THR A 30 4.59 -8.56 -0.98
CA THR A 30 4.31 -8.47 -2.41
C THR A 30 5.57 -8.39 -3.27
N THR A 31 6.75 -8.09 -2.70
CA THR A 31 7.99 -7.92 -3.45
C THR A 31 9.19 -8.59 -2.77
N GLU A 32 9.70 -8.07 -1.64
CA GLU A 32 10.90 -8.60 -1.00
C GLU A 32 10.75 -10.06 -0.54
N LEU A 33 9.58 -10.44 -0.03
CA LEU A 33 9.32 -11.84 0.33
C LEU A 33 9.36 -12.77 -0.89
N LEU A 34 8.75 -12.37 -2.00
CA LEU A 34 8.79 -13.15 -3.25
C LEU A 34 10.22 -13.31 -3.77
N ALA A 35 11.04 -12.26 -3.64
CA ALA A 35 12.45 -12.30 -4.02
C ALA A 35 13.24 -13.27 -3.12
N ALA A 36 12.98 -13.27 -1.81
CA ALA A 36 13.60 -14.18 -0.85
C ALA A 36 13.24 -15.66 -1.14
N GLU A 37 11.96 -15.94 -1.38
CA GLU A 37 11.47 -17.29 -1.72
C GLU A 37 12.08 -17.80 -3.02
N LYS A 38 12.16 -16.94 -4.06
CA LYS A 38 12.82 -17.27 -5.33
C LYS A 38 14.31 -17.58 -5.15
N ALA A 39 14.97 -16.95 -4.19
CA ALA A 39 16.36 -17.22 -3.82
C ALA A 39 16.53 -18.45 -2.91
N GLY A 40 15.44 -19.14 -2.55
CA GLY A 40 15.44 -20.36 -1.75
C GLY A 40 15.42 -20.13 -0.24
N TYR A 41 15.20 -18.89 0.22
CA TYR A 41 15.04 -18.59 1.63
C TYR A 41 13.58 -18.80 2.06
N GLN A 42 13.40 -19.34 3.26
CA GLN A 42 12.11 -19.40 3.93
C GLN A 42 12.15 -18.41 5.08
N LEU A 43 11.32 -17.37 5.00
CA LEU A 43 11.24 -16.33 6.00
C LEU A 43 9.95 -16.50 6.82
N HIS A 44 10.03 -16.12 8.10
CA HIS A 44 8.85 -15.95 8.93
C HIS A 44 8.38 -14.50 8.80
N VAL A 45 7.12 -14.31 8.46
CA VAL A 45 6.52 -12.97 8.31
C VAL A 45 5.85 -12.59 9.63
N ILE A 46 6.13 -11.37 10.09
CA ILE A 46 5.44 -10.72 11.20
C ILE A 46 4.61 -9.59 10.58
N TYR A 47 3.28 -9.72 10.57
CA TYR A 47 2.42 -8.67 10.06
C TYR A 47 2.21 -7.61 11.15
N PRO A 48 2.47 -6.31 10.88
CA PRO A 48 2.15 -5.24 11.83
C PRO A 48 0.66 -5.22 12.23
N ASP A 49 -0.22 -5.63 11.30
CA ASP A 49 -1.66 -5.73 11.49
C ASP A 49 -2.05 -6.67 12.63
N ASP A 50 -1.31 -7.78 12.84
CA ASP A 50 -1.53 -8.73 13.94
C ASP A 50 -1.26 -8.11 15.33
N TYR A 51 -0.62 -6.93 15.37
CA TYR A 51 -0.22 -6.23 16.59
C TYR A 51 -0.87 -4.85 16.71
N GLY A 52 -1.94 -4.58 15.96
CA GLY A 52 -2.72 -3.34 16.06
C GLY A 52 -2.12 -2.15 15.31
N VAL A 53 -1.13 -2.38 14.45
CA VAL A 53 -0.58 -1.35 13.56
C VAL A 53 -1.29 -1.45 12.21
N HIS A 54 -2.39 -0.70 12.09
CA HIS A 54 -3.21 -0.64 10.89
C HIS A 54 -2.92 0.66 10.14
N PHE A 55 -2.16 0.58 9.04
CA PHE A 55 -1.83 1.72 8.20
C PHE A 55 -2.39 1.57 6.80
N SER A 56 -3.15 2.57 6.36
CA SER A 56 -3.55 2.69 4.96
C SER A 56 -2.44 3.40 4.18
N THR A 57 -1.76 2.69 3.29
CA THR A 57 -0.70 3.25 2.43
C THR A 57 -1.20 3.45 0.99
N ASP A 58 -0.36 4.04 0.14
CA ASP A 58 -0.58 4.15 -1.32
C ASP A 58 -1.87 4.90 -1.74
N SER A 59 -2.27 5.88 -0.93
CA SER A 59 -3.40 6.77 -1.22
C SER A 59 -3.05 7.83 -2.28
N LEU A 60 -4.04 8.22 -3.08
CA LEU A 60 -3.92 9.34 -4.00
C LEU A 60 -4.12 10.65 -3.25
N VAL A 61 -3.15 11.55 -3.35
CA VAL A 61 -3.17 12.84 -2.64
C VAL A 61 -3.20 14.02 -3.62
N THR A 62 -3.89 15.09 -3.21
CA THR A 62 -3.85 16.40 -3.88
C THR A 62 -4.02 17.50 -2.83
N THR A 63 -3.84 18.76 -3.22
CA THR A 63 -4.06 19.89 -2.31
C THR A 63 -5.49 20.38 -2.42
N ASP A 64 -6.04 20.91 -1.32
CA ASP A 64 -7.38 21.53 -1.32
C ASP A 64 -7.50 22.64 -2.37
N ALA A 65 -6.45 23.45 -2.52
CA ALA A 65 -6.40 24.52 -3.51
C ALA A 65 -6.51 23.96 -4.95
N TYR A 66 -5.81 22.87 -5.26
CA TYR A 66 -5.89 22.24 -6.57
C TYR A 66 -7.24 21.59 -6.80
N LEU A 67 -7.79 20.89 -5.80
CA LEU A 67 -9.10 20.27 -5.86
C LEU A 67 -10.21 21.31 -6.10
N ALA A 68 -10.18 22.42 -5.36
CA ALA A 68 -11.16 23.51 -5.50
C ALA A 68 -11.09 24.16 -6.89
N ALA A 69 -9.89 24.38 -7.43
CA ALA A 69 -9.70 25.01 -8.74
C ALA A 69 -9.91 24.06 -9.93
N ASN A 70 -9.69 22.76 -9.76
CA ASN A 70 -9.62 21.79 -10.86
C ASN A 70 -10.46 20.53 -10.61
N ARG A 71 -11.60 20.68 -9.92
CA ARG A 71 -12.45 19.54 -9.51
C ARG A 71 -12.74 18.56 -10.65
N GLU A 72 -13.18 19.04 -11.80
CA GLU A 72 -13.51 18.18 -12.94
C GLU A 72 -12.31 17.32 -13.38
N THR A 73 -11.12 17.92 -13.40
CA THR A 73 -9.87 17.20 -13.70
C THR A 73 -9.58 16.12 -12.67
N VAL A 74 -9.75 16.42 -11.37
CA VAL A 74 -9.54 15.44 -10.29
C VAL A 74 -10.54 14.29 -10.39
N VAL A 75 -11.83 14.58 -10.59
CA VAL A 75 -12.88 13.57 -10.79
C VAL A 75 -12.55 12.67 -11.98
N ARG A 76 -12.18 13.26 -13.12
CA ARG A 76 -11.85 12.50 -14.35
C ARG A 76 -10.60 11.65 -14.17
N PHE A 77 -9.57 12.18 -13.49
CA PHE A 77 -8.37 11.45 -13.15
C PHE A 77 -8.68 10.25 -12.27
N LEU A 78 -9.34 10.47 -11.12
CA LEU A 78 -9.66 9.40 -10.18
C LEU A 78 -10.52 8.32 -10.85
N ARG A 79 -11.53 8.71 -11.64
CA ARG A 79 -12.37 7.77 -12.39
C ARG A 79 -11.57 6.93 -13.38
N ALA A 80 -10.60 7.52 -14.09
CA ALA A 80 -9.75 6.78 -15.02
C ALA A 80 -8.82 5.82 -14.27
N THR A 81 -8.22 6.26 -13.16
CA THR A 81 -7.36 5.43 -12.31
C THR A 81 -8.09 4.23 -11.75
N LEU A 82 -9.29 4.42 -11.19
CA LEU A 82 -10.12 3.34 -10.66
C LEU A 82 -10.54 2.33 -11.75
N ARG A 83 -10.80 2.80 -12.98
CA ARG A 83 -11.06 1.91 -14.12
C ARG A 83 -9.82 1.07 -14.48
N GLY A 84 -8.63 1.67 -14.42
CA GLY A 84 -7.36 0.98 -14.65
C GLY A 84 -7.11 -0.11 -13.60
N TRP A 85 -7.33 0.20 -12.32
CA TRP A 85 -7.22 -0.80 -11.25
C TRP A 85 -8.22 -1.92 -11.39
N ARG A 86 -9.50 -1.63 -11.66
CA ARG A 86 -10.49 -2.67 -11.91
C ARG A 86 -10.06 -3.59 -13.06
N PHE A 87 -9.57 -3.01 -14.16
CA PHE A 87 -9.04 -3.79 -15.27
C PHE A 87 -7.86 -4.67 -14.85
N ALA A 88 -6.92 -4.15 -14.05
CA ALA A 88 -5.76 -4.90 -13.60
C ALA A 88 -6.11 -6.08 -12.68
N ILE A 89 -7.11 -5.90 -11.81
CA ILE A 89 -7.63 -6.95 -10.93
C ILE A 89 -8.34 -8.04 -11.75
N GLU A 90 -9.13 -7.66 -12.74
CA GLU A 90 -9.87 -8.58 -13.62
C GLU A 90 -8.96 -9.28 -14.64
N ASN A 91 -7.82 -8.67 -15.02
CA ASN A 91 -6.94 -9.13 -16.10
C ASN A 91 -5.45 -9.03 -15.70
N PRO A 92 -4.99 -9.72 -14.64
CA PRO A 92 -3.65 -9.52 -14.07
C PRO A 92 -2.53 -9.86 -15.04
N THR A 93 -2.69 -10.89 -15.87
CA THR A 93 -1.72 -11.25 -16.91
C THR A 93 -1.55 -10.16 -17.96
N GLU A 94 -2.65 -9.56 -18.42
CA GLU A 94 -2.61 -8.49 -19.42
C GLU A 94 -2.05 -7.19 -18.80
N ALA A 95 -2.43 -6.87 -17.57
CA ALA A 95 -1.90 -5.73 -16.85
C ALA A 95 -0.38 -5.82 -16.59
N ALA A 96 0.13 -7.00 -16.25
CA ALA A 96 1.57 -7.23 -16.13
C ALA A 96 2.29 -7.02 -17.48
N GLN A 97 1.71 -7.49 -18.58
CA GLN A 97 2.25 -7.26 -19.93
C GLN A 97 2.24 -5.78 -20.32
N LEU A 98 1.19 -5.04 -19.96
CA LEU A 98 1.13 -3.58 -20.17
C LEU A 98 2.24 -2.87 -19.38
N THR A 99 2.53 -3.32 -18.15
CA THR A 99 3.63 -2.76 -17.35
C THR A 99 4.97 -2.96 -18.06
N VAL A 100 5.24 -4.16 -18.58
CA VAL A 100 6.46 -4.45 -19.36
C VAL A 100 6.50 -3.66 -20.67
N HIS A 101 5.36 -3.41 -21.31
CA HIS A 101 5.30 -2.60 -22.53
C HIS A 101 5.84 -1.18 -22.28
N TYR A 102 5.47 -0.55 -21.16
CA TYR A 102 5.93 0.79 -20.80
C TYR A 102 7.27 0.80 -20.05
N ASN A 103 7.66 -0.33 -19.44
CA ASN A 103 8.97 -0.54 -18.84
C ASN A 103 9.62 -1.83 -19.40
N PRO A 104 10.27 -1.77 -20.57
CA PRO A 104 10.83 -2.96 -21.22
C PRO A 104 11.96 -3.65 -20.44
N ALA A 105 12.49 -3.02 -19.39
CA ALA A 105 13.48 -3.62 -18.50
C ALA A 105 12.86 -4.49 -17.40
N ALA A 106 11.54 -4.43 -17.20
CA ALA A 106 10.83 -5.24 -16.22
C ALA A 106 10.74 -6.71 -16.64
N ASP A 107 10.73 -7.61 -15.65
CA ASP A 107 10.50 -9.04 -15.86
C ASP A 107 8.99 -9.33 -15.82
N PRO A 108 8.37 -9.86 -16.90
CA PRO A 108 6.92 -10.06 -16.95
C PRO A 108 6.38 -11.00 -15.87
N MET A 109 7.16 -11.99 -15.47
CA MET A 109 6.74 -12.95 -14.45
C MET A 109 6.81 -12.32 -13.07
N TYR A 110 7.83 -11.50 -12.82
CA TYR A 110 7.97 -10.69 -11.61
C TYR A 110 6.79 -9.72 -11.46
N GLU A 111 6.43 -8.99 -12.51
CA GLU A 111 5.30 -8.05 -12.50
C GLU A 111 3.98 -8.79 -12.22
N LEU A 112 3.76 -9.93 -12.87
CA LEU A 112 2.56 -10.74 -12.64
C LEU A 112 2.49 -11.28 -11.20
N ASN A 113 3.59 -11.80 -10.67
CA ASN A 113 3.64 -12.33 -9.32
C ASN A 113 3.41 -11.22 -8.29
N THR A 114 4.04 -10.05 -8.47
CA THR A 114 3.89 -8.88 -7.60
C THR A 114 2.47 -8.36 -7.61
N LEU A 115 1.86 -8.20 -8.80
CA LEU A 115 0.47 -7.78 -8.92
C LEU A 115 -0.47 -8.78 -8.25
N THR A 116 -0.29 -10.07 -8.53
CA THR A 116 -1.12 -11.15 -7.95
C THR A 116 -1.03 -11.17 -6.42
N ALA A 117 0.17 -11.05 -5.86
CA ALA A 117 0.39 -10.98 -4.42
C ALA A 117 -0.22 -9.72 -3.79
N SER A 118 -0.35 -8.63 -4.56
CA SER A 118 -0.93 -7.37 -4.10
C SER A 118 -2.46 -7.35 -4.11
N LEU A 119 -3.12 -8.19 -4.92
CA LEU A 119 -4.59 -8.16 -5.09
C LEU A 119 -5.38 -8.21 -3.77
N PRO A 120 -5.04 -9.07 -2.79
CA PRO A 120 -5.77 -9.12 -1.52
C PRO A 120 -5.69 -7.83 -0.70
N PHE A 121 -4.63 -7.04 -0.90
CA PHE A 121 -4.42 -5.75 -0.21
C PHE A 121 -5.05 -4.58 -0.96
N ILE A 122 -5.32 -4.73 -2.27
CA ILE A 122 -5.94 -3.70 -3.11
C ILE A 122 -7.47 -3.78 -3.08
N HIS A 123 -8.02 -5.00 -3.08
CA HIS A 123 -9.46 -5.21 -3.10
C HIS A 123 -9.86 -6.52 -2.45
N THR A 124 -10.63 -6.41 -1.36
CA THR A 124 -11.15 -7.55 -0.58
C THR A 124 -12.46 -8.12 -1.13
N GLY A 125 -13.04 -7.49 -2.15
CA GLY A 125 -14.36 -7.84 -2.69
C GLY A 125 -15.54 -7.29 -1.89
N GLN A 126 -15.30 -6.58 -0.78
CA GLN A 126 -16.37 -6.00 0.06
C GLN A 126 -16.79 -4.62 -0.44
N ASP A 127 -15.83 -3.71 -0.63
CA ASP A 127 -16.07 -2.32 -1.00
C ASP A 127 -15.51 -1.98 -2.39
N PRO A 128 -16.09 -0.99 -3.09
CA PRO A 128 -15.48 -0.45 -4.30
C PRO A 128 -14.00 -0.07 -4.10
N ILE A 129 -13.19 -0.27 -5.14
CA ILE A 129 -11.75 0.04 -5.10
C ILE A 129 -11.54 1.52 -4.71
N GLY A 130 -10.58 1.76 -3.82
CA GLY A 130 -10.20 3.10 -3.37
C GLY A 130 -11.10 3.67 -2.27
N MET A 131 -12.15 2.96 -1.85
CA MET A 131 -12.88 3.33 -0.63
C MET A 131 -11.97 3.27 0.58
N MET A 132 -12.22 4.17 1.52
CA MET A 132 -11.51 4.30 2.78
C MET A 132 -12.53 4.51 3.89
N THR A 133 -12.20 4.13 5.11
CA THR A 133 -13.07 4.28 6.29
C THR A 133 -12.50 5.30 7.27
N ILE A 134 -13.37 5.97 8.02
CA ILE A 134 -12.91 6.90 9.06
C ILE A 134 -12.18 6.14 10.18
N GLU A 135 -12.56 4.89 10.41
CA GLU A 135 -11.95 3.98 11.38
C GLU A 135 -10.49 3.69 11.04
N GLU A 136 -10.17 3.36 9.78
CA GLU A 136 -8.79 3.15 9.31
C GLU A 136 -7.92 4.41 9.48
N TRP A 137 -8.43 5.56 9.06
CA TRP A 137 -7.69 6.83 9.18
C TRP A 137 -7.51 7.27 10.64
N THR A 138 -8.51 7.02 11.49
CA THR A 138 -8.40 7.26 12.94
C THR A 138 -7.32 6.39 13.54
N GLY A 139 -7.33 5.08 13.24
CA GLY A 139 -6.31 4.15 13.72
C GLY A 139 -4.89 4.57 13.30
N MET A 140 -4.71 5.00 12.06
CA MET A 140 -3.42 5.47 11.57
C MET A 140 -2.95 6.74 12.29
N VAL A 141 -3.81 7.74 12.43
CA VAL A 141 -3.51 9.02 13.07
C VAL A 141 -3.18 8.83 14.56
N ASP A 142 -3.93 7.98 15.27
CA ASP A 142 -3.69 7.65 16.68
C ASP A 142 -2.36 6.93 16.88
N ALA A 143 -2.03 5.96 16.02
CA ALA A 143 -0.77 5.24 16.07
C ALA A 143 0.42 6.17 15.81
N LEU A 144 0.34 7.03 14.79
CA LEU A 144 1.39 8.02 14.49
C LEU A 144 1.61 9.01 15.66
N GLY A 145 0.54 9.41 16.33
CA GLY A 145 0.61 10.23 17.55
C GLY A 145 1.23 9.48 18.73
N THR A 146 0.86 8.22 18.94
CA THR A 146 1.34 7.38 20.05
C THR A 146 2.83 7.11 19.96
N TYR A 147 3.35 6.88 18.75
CA TYR A 147 4.76 6.58 18.51
C TYR A 147 5.62 7.83 18.24
N GLU A 148 5.07 9.03 18.49
CA GLU A 148 5.78 10.32 18.34
C GLU A 148 6.36 10.55 16.93
N PHE A 149 5.76 9.96 15.89
CA PHE A 149 6.16 10.20 14.50
C PHE A 149 5.69 11.55 13.96
N LEU A 150 4.84 12.27 14.71
CA LEU A 150 4.33 13.58 14.35
C LEU A 150 4.97 14.66 15.23
N ASP A 151 5.71 15.58 14.61
CA ASP A 151 6.29 16.77 15.25
C ASP A 151 5.22 17.79 15.71
N GLN A 152 3.98 17.61 15.27
CA GLN A 152 2.85 18.51 15.49
C GLN A 152 1.70 17.80 16.19
N THR A 153 0.71 18.57 16.63
CA THR A 153 -0.56 18.05 17.14
C THR A 153 -1.14 17.04 16.16
N VAL A 154 -1.52 15.87 16.68
CA VAL A 154 -2.26 14.84 15.96
C VAL A 154 -3.47 15.50 15.26
N PRO A 155 -3.57 15.45 13.91
CA PRO A 155 -4.65 16.10 13.17
C PRO A 155 -5.99 15.40 13.42
N ASP A 156 -7.11 16.08 13.13
CA ASP A 156 -8.40 15.41 13.06
C ASP A 156 -8.39 14.47 11.84
N PRO A 157 -8.73 13.18 11.98
CA PRO A 157 -8.79 12.24 10.85
C PRO A 157 -9.68 12.74 9.71
N THR A 158 -10.73 13.52 10.00
CA THR A 158 -11.63 14.08 8.98
C THR A 158 -11.00 15.20 8.15
N ASP A 159 -9.88 15.77 8.59
CA ASP A 159 -9.13 16.80 7.86
C ASP A 159 -8.08 16.22 6.90
N VAL A 160 -7.77 14.93 7.00
CA VAL A 160 -6.64 14.30 6.26
C VAL A 160 -7.07 13.39 5.11
N PHE A 161 -8.37 13.13 4.95
CA PHE A 161 -8.91 12.44 3.77
C PHE A 161 -10.34 12.89 3.42
N THR A 162 -10.77 12.59 2.18
CA THR A 162 -12.15 12.83 1.74
C THR A 162 -12.64 11.73 0.81
N LEU A 163 -13.93 11.40 0.94
CA LEU A 163 -14.64 10.46 0.04
C LEU A 163 -15.55 11.18 -0.96
N GLU A 164 -15.55 12.51 -0.98
CA GLU A 164 -16.49 13.30 -1.79
C GLU A 164 -16.44 12.92 -3.29
N ILE A 165 -15.23 12.80 -3.83
CA ILE A 165 -15.00 12.46 -5.24
C ILE A 165 -15.34 10.99 -5.52
N LEU A 166 -15.05 10.10 -4.56
CA LEU A 166 -15.40 8.68 -4.67
C LEU A 166 -16.91 8.48 -4.68
N ARG A 167 -17.65 9.18 -3.82
CA ARG A 167 -19.13 9.16 -3.78
C ARG A 167 -19.76 9.74 -5.05
N GLU A 168 -19.10 10.70 -5.71
CA GLU A 168 -19.51 11.19 -7.03
C GLU A 168 -19.30 10.13 -8.14
N ILE A 169 -18.24 9.33 -8.04
CA ILE A 169 -17.91 8.27 -9.01
C ILE A 169 -18.75 7.00 -8.80
N TYR A 170 -18.99 6.63 -7.54
CA TYR A 170 -19.81 5.52 -7.08
C TYR A 170 -21.08 6.07 -6.42
N PRO A 171 -22.02 6.68 -7.16
CA PRO A 171 -23.30 7.05 -6.57
C PRO A 171 -23.95 5.78 -6.03
N GLU A 172 -24.46 5.84 -4.79
CA GLU A 172 -25.02 4.72 -4.02
C GLU A 172 -25.84 3.77 -4.91
N GLN A 173 -25.56 2.46 -4.82
CA GLN A 173 -26.38 1.40 -5.44
C GLN A 173 -27.61 1.09 -4.60
#